data_AF-A0A946CXU6-F1
#
_entry.id   AF-A0A946CXU6-F1
#
_cell.length_a   1.000
_cell.length_b   1.000
_cell.length_c   1.000
_cell.angle_alpha   90.00
_cell.angle_beta   90.00
_cell.angle_gamma   90.00
#
_symmetry.space_group_name_H-M   'P 1'
#
loop_
_entity.id
_entity.type
_entity.pdbx_description
1 polymer ?
#
loop_
_entity_poly.entity_id
_entity_poly.type
_entity_poly.pdbx_seq_one_letter_code
_entity_poly.pdbx_strand_id
1 'polypeptide(L)'
;MPLQYLSNGFSSARSRPKLAAILYVANLALGLIVSIPLFVAFAQATAESGYGPELAENFDLSIWADIVEQSGPVFQSLISQLLWILPLLFLWKVASSVGLVHALSKGGGHSFWQGIGKYTGKAFVLGLLYLVPAVVLLIGIILFAAILGGLFTGEVGSFWVQFVFTPLVLFLGFAFIDMMHDFGRMELVLGRKGIMDSWFAGMKWPLQSGAANSVYISWMMIGLVVLLFTFGVDFGMGGIFLAFVMQQLFLFARAMVTVSWIGSEVYVYEAEAPVPVSEDEDTTY
;
A
#
# COMPACT_ATOMS: atom_id res chain seq x y z
N MET A 1 19.59 -15.32 5.14
CA MET A 1 18.35 -15.69 4.44
C MET A 1 17.48 -14.49 4.03
N PRO A 2 17.12 -13.49 4.87
CA PRO A 2 16.24 -12.38 4.44
C PRO A 2 16.78 -11.58 3.24
N LEU A 3 18.09 -11.31 3.24
CA LEU A 3 18.78 -10.63 2.14
C LEU A 3 18.67 -11.36 0.79
N GLN A 4 18.55 -12.69 0.80
CA GLN A 4 18.39 -13.47 -0.42
C GLN A 4 17.00 -13.26 -1.03
N TYR A 5 15.94 -13.27 -0.21
CA TYR A 5 14.58 -13.01 -0.65
C TYR A 5 14.40 -11.56 -1.15
N LEU A 6 15.01 -10.58 -0.48
CA LEU A 6 15.03 -9.18 -0.94
C LEU A 6 15.79 -9.03 -2.26
N SER A 7 17.00 -9.61 -2.36
CA SER A 7 17.79 -9.60 -3.58
C SER A 7 17.03 -10.23 -4.76
N ASN A 8 16.32 -11.32 -4.50
CA ASN A 8 15.48 -11.97 -5.51
C ASN A 8 14.28 -11.09 -5.88
N GLY A 9 13.66 -10.38 -4.94
CA GLY A 9 12.64 -9.37 -5.21
C GLY A 9 13.15 -8.25 -6.13
N PHE A 10 14.29 -7.65 -5.81
CA PHE A 10 14.93 -6.64 -6.66
C PHE A 10 15.33 -7.19 -8.04
N SER A 11 15.82 -8.44 -8.09
CA SER A 11 16.14 -9.13 -9.35
C SER A 11 14.89 -9.35 -10.21
N SER A 12 13.75 -9.71 -9.61
CA SER A 12 12.46 -9.82 -10.30
C SER A 12 12.02 -8.51 -10.93
N ALA A 13 12.14 -7.39 -10.21
CA ALA A 13 11.81 -6.08 -10.77
C ALA A 13 12.77 -5.68 -11.91
N ARG A 14 14.08 -5.94 -11.74
CA ARG A 14 15.10 -5.63 -12.76
C ARG A 14 14.96 -6.47 -14.02
N SER A 15 14.61 -7.74 -13.89
CA SER A 15 14.42 -8.66 -15.02
C SER A 15 13.09 -8.45 -15.75
N ARG A 16 12.10 -7.78 -15.12
CA ARG A 16 10.76 -7.58 -15.68
C ARG A 16 10.30 -6.12 -15.62
N PRO A 17 11.03 -5.17 -16.24
CA PRO A 17 10.68 -3.75 -16.21
C PRO A 17 9.31 -3.47 -16.86
N LYS A 18 8.84 -4.34 -17.77
CA LYS A 18 7.51 -4.26 -18.37
C LYS A 18 6.38 -4.33 -17.33
N LEU A 19 6.54 -5.10 -16.24
CA LEU A 19 5.52 -5.17 -15.18
C LEU A 19 5.44 -3.86 -14.39
N ALA A 20 6.61 -3.30 -14.04
CA ALA A 20 6.66 -1.98 -13.39
C ALA A 20 6.10 -0.88 -14.29
N ALA A 21 6.37 -0.93 -15.60
CA ALA A 21 5.80 0.01 -16.56
C ALA A 21 4.26 -0.11 -16.66
N ILE A 22 3.70 -1.32 -16.67
CA ILE A 22 2.25 -1.53 -16.66
C ILE A 22 1.63 -0.94 -15.39
N LEU A 23 2.20 -1.23 -14.22
CA LEU A 23 1.72 -0.67 -12.96
C LEU A 23 1.83 0.85 -12.93
N TYR A 24 2.96 1.40 -13.40
CA TYR A 24 3.18 2.85 -13.47
C TYR A 24 2.12 3.52 -14.33
N VAL A 25 1.90 3.04 -15.56
CA VAL A 25 0.90 3.63 -16.47
C VAL A 25 -0.52 3.52 -15.90
N ALA A 26 -0.87 2.37 -15.32
CA ALA A 26 -2.19 2.19 -14.74
C ALA A 26 -2.41 3.07 -13.48
N ASN A 27 -1.40 3.17 -12.61
CA ASN A 27 -1.45 4.06 -11.45
C ASN A 27 -1.46 5.54 -11.86
N LEU A 28 -0.76 5.91 -12.94
CA LEU A 28 -0.82 7.26 -13.50
C LEU A 28 -2.22 7.58 -14.00
N ALA A 29 -2.86 6.67 -14.74
CA ALA A 29 -4.22 6.85 -15.23
C ALA A 29 -5.23 7.03 -14.08
N LEU A 30 -5.14 6.19 -13.04
CA LEU A 30 -5.96 6.36 -11.83
C LEU A 30 -5.64 7.66 -11.09
N GLY A 31 -4.36 8.00 -10.95
CA GLY A 31 -3.90 9.23 -10.33
C GLY A 31 -4.43 10.47 -11.07
N LEU A 32 -4.50 10.44 -12.40
CA LEU A 32 -5.06 11.51 -13.22
C LEU A 32 -6.55 11.71 -12.92
N ILE A 33 -7.33 10.63 -12.82
CA ILE A 33 -8.76 10.68 -12.45
C ILE A 33 -8.94 11.36 -11.09
N VAL A 34 -8.08 11.01 -10.12
CA VAL A 34 -8.11 11.61 -8.77
C VAL A 34 -7.61 13.06 -8.76
N SER A 35 -6.64 13.41 -9.61
CA SER A 35 -6.04 14.74 -9.63
C SER A 35 -6.97 15.83 -10.17
N ILE A 36 -7.96 15.49 -11.00
CA ILE A 36 -8.90 16.47 -11.59
C ILE A 36 -9.73 17.17 -10.50
N PRO A 37 -10.47 16.48 -9.62
CA PRO A 37 -11.24 17.15 -8.58
C PRO A 37 -10.35 17.91 -7.58
N LEU A 38 -9.16 17.37 -7.29
CA LEU A 38 -8.14 18.08 -6.50
C LEU A 38 -7.74 19.40 -7.15
N PHE A 39 -7.37 19.38 -8.44
CA PHE A 39 -6.98 20.56 -9.19
C PHE A 39 -8.09 21.60 -9.22
N VAL A 40 -9.34 21.19 -9.49
CA VAL A 40 -10.49 22.11 -9.51
C VAL A 40 -10.71 22.75 -8.14
N ALA A 41 -10.64 21.98 -7.06
CA ALA A 41 -10.80 22.50 -5.70
C ALA A 41 -9.67 23.48 -5.32
N PHE A 42 -8.41 23.16 -5.66
CA PHE A 42 -7.28 24.07 -5.42
C PHE A 42 -7.35 25.32 -6.30
N ALA A 43 -7.74 25.21 -7.56
CA ALA A 43 -7.92 26.35 -8.45
C ALA A 43 -9.02 27.29 -7.93
N GLN A 44 -10.12 26.74 -7.41
CA GLN A 44 -11.18 27.54 -6.79
C GLN A 44 -10.68 28.23 -5.50
N ALA A 45 -10.03 27.50 -4.59
CA ALA A 45 -9.52 28.05 -3.33
C ALA A 45 -8.48 29.16 -3.54
N THR A 46 -7.60 29.00 -4.54
CA THR A 46 -6.58 30.01 -4.88
C THR A 46 -7.14 31.22 -5.62
N ALA A 47 -8.18 31.05 -6.45
CA ALA A 47 -8.85 32.15 -7.13
C ALA A 47 -9.64 33.03 -6.14
N GLU A 48 -10.27 32.43 -5.13
CA GLU A 48 -11.05 33.14 -4.11
C GLU A 48 -10.14 33.84 -3.07
N SER A 49 -8.91 33.37 -2.86
CA SER A 49 -8.00 33.91 -1.84
C SER A 49 -7.18 35.13 -2.27
N GLY A 50 -7.01 35.36 -3.58
CA GLY A 50 -6.20 36.46 -4.11
C GLY A 50 -4.69 36.25 -4.04
N TYR A 51 -4.20 35.19 -3.39
CA TYR A 51 -2.77 34.90 -3.19
C TYR A 51 -2.11 34.12 -4.34
N GLY A 52 -2.75 34.06 -5.52
CA GLY A 52 -2.25 33.31 -6.67
C GLY A 52 -0.81 33.67 -7.09
N PRO A 53 -0.43 34.96 -7.16
CA PRO A 53 0.93 35.39 -7.50
C PRO A 53 1.97 35.00 -6.43
N GLU A 54 1.69 35.20 -5.13
CA GLU A 54 2.64 34.86 -4.06
C GLU A 54 2.88 33.33 -3.97
N LEU A 55 1.84 32.53 -4.16
CA LEU A 55 1.93 31.06 -4.19
C LEU A 55 2.71 30.52 -5.39
N ALA A 56 2.76 31.28 -6.49
CA ALA A 56 3.50 30.88 -7.70
C ALA A 56 5.00 31.12 -7.58
N GLU A 57 5.42 32.07 -6.73
CA GLU A 57 6.83 32.43 -6.55
C GLU A 57 7.49 31.68 -5.39
N ASN A 58 6.82 31.53 -4.24
CA ASN A 58 7.37 30.84 -3.08
C ASN A 58 6.34 29.97 -2.37
N PHE A 59 6.80 28.86 -1.80
CA PHE A 59 5.98 28.02 -0.93
C PHE A 59 5.98 28.59 0.49
N ASP A 60 4.93 29.32 0.88
CA ASP A 60 4.74 29.84 2.24
C ASP A 60 3.66 29.05 2.99
N LEU A 61 4.06 28.40 4.09
CA LEU A 61 3.18 27.61 4.95
C LEU A 61 2.07 28.44 5.60
N SER A 62 2.31 29.72 5.86
CA SER A 62 1.37 30.64 6.51
C SER A 62 0.22 30.97 5.57
N ILE A 63 0.53 31.27 4.31
CA ILE A 63 -0.47 31.53 3.25
C ILE A 63 -1.32 30.27 3.01
N TRP A 64 -0.71 29.08 3.03
CA TRP A 64 -1.45 27.83 2.92
C TRP A 64 -2.39 27.58 4.10
N ALA A 65 -1.97 27.92 5.33
CA ALA A 65 -2.83 27.81 6.51
C ALA A 65 -4.07 28.71 6.39
N ASP A 66 -3.87 29.96 5.96
CA ASP A 66 -4.96 30.93 5.76
C ASP A 66 -5.93 30.49 4.67
N ILE A 67 -5.43 29.94 3.55
CA ILE A 67 -6.28 29.42 2.46
C ILE A 67 -7.10 28.22 2.92
N VAL A 68 -6.52 27.32 3.71
CA VAL A 68 -7.23 26.15 4.25
C VAL A 68 -8.30 26.59 5.25
N GLU A 69 -8.03 27.59 6.08
CA GLU A 69 -9.00 28.14 7.03
C GLU A 69 -10.18 28.80 6.29
N GLN A 70 -9.90 29.64 5.29
CA GLN A 70 -10.93 30.35 4.52
C GLN A 70 -11.74 29.43 3.59
N SER A 71 -11.07 28.47 2.94
CA SER A 71 -11.67 27.53 1.98
C SER A 71 -12.09 26.20 2.61
N GLY A 72 -12.20 26.14 3.95
CA GLY A 72 -12.54 24.94 4.71
C GLY A 72 -13.74 24.14 4.14
N PRO A 73 -14.87 24.78 3.78
CA PRO A 73 -16.01 24.09 3.16
C PRO A 73 -15.69 23.43 1.82
N VAL A 74 -14.85 24.05 0.98
CA VAL A 74 -14.41 23.49 -0.31
C VAL A 74 -13.59 22.22 -0.08
N PHE A 75 -12.64 22.26 0.86
CA PHE A 75 -11.83 21.10 1.21
C PHE A 75 -12.64 19.98 1.88
N GLN A 76 -13.64 20.30 2.72
CA GLN A 76 -14.54 19.29 3.29
C GLN A 76 -15.36 18.58 2.21
N SER A 77 -15.91 19.33 1.25
CA SER A 77 -16.62 18.77 0.10
C SER A 77 -15.70 17.88 -0.74
N LEU A 78 -14.47 18.33 -1.02
CA LEU A 78 -13.44 17.54 -1.70
C LEU A 78 -13.14 16.25 -0.95
N ILE A 79 -12.91 16.30 0.36
CA ILE A 79 -12.65 15.09 1.17
C ILE A 79 -13.81 14.12 1.07
N SER A 80 -15.05 14.59 1.19
CA SER A 80 -16.25 13.76 1.04
C SER A 80 -16.32 13.09 -0.34
N GLN A 81 -15.98 13.81 -1.41
CA GLN A 81 -15.91 13.26 -2.76
C GLN A 81 -14.77 12.24 -2.91
N LEU A 82 -13.60 12.50 -2.33
CA LEU A 82 -12.46 11.58 -2.37
C LEU A 82 -12.73 10.28 -1.60
N LEU A 83 -13.59 10.28 -0.58
CA LEU A 83 -13.99 9.05 0.13
C LEU A 83 -14.68 8.05 -0.82
N TRP A 84 -15.43 8.52 -1.81
CA TRP A 84 -16.07 7.65 -2.81
C TRP A 84 -15.08 6.96 -3.75
N ILE A 85 -13.83 7.42 -3.79
CA ILE A 85 -12.77 6.81 -4.58
C ILE A 85 -12.12 5.62 -3.83
N LEU A 86 -12.28 5.54 -2.49
CA LEU A 86 -11.68 4.47 -1.69
C LEU A 86 -12.07 3.06 -2.14
N PRO A 87 -13.35 2.74 -2.46
CA PRO A 87 -13.71 1.42 -2.98
C PRO A 87 -13.01 1.09 -4.31
N LEU A 88 -12.84 2.07 -5.19
CA LEU A 88 -12.15 1.91 -6.46
C LEU A 88 -10.66 1.64 -6.25
N LEU A 89 -10.02 2.39 -5.35
CA LEU A 89 -8.61 2.18 -4.99
C LEU A 89 -8.41 0.82 -4.32
N PHE A 90 -9.34 0.39 -3.48
CA PHE A 90 -9.30 -0.93 -2.87
C PHE A 90 -9.42 -2.04 -3.91
N LEU A 91 -10.40 -1.94 -4.82
CA LEU A 91 -10.56 -2.87 -5.93
C LEU A 91 -9.31 -2.93 -6.80
N TRP A 92 -8.73 -1.78 -7.13
CA TRP A 92 -7.48 -1.72 -7.89
C TRP A 92 -6.29 -2.33 -7.14
N LYS A 93 -6.12 -2.06 -5.83
CA LYS A 93 -5.06 -2.66 -5.00
C LYS A 93 -5.18 -4.19 -5.02
N VAL A 94 -6.39 -4.73 -4.86
CA VAL A 94 -6.63 -6.17 -4.89
C VAL A 94 -6.34 -6.75 -6.27
N ALA A 95 -6.91 -6.17 -7.33
CA ALA A 95 -6.74 -6.62 -8.71
C ALA A 95 -5.26 -6.60 -9.13
N SER A 96 -4.58 -5.48 -8.96
CA SER A 96 -3.17 -5.31 -9.31
C SER A 96 -2.27 -6.29 -8.55
N SER A 97 -2.53 -6.54 -7.27
CA SER A 97 -1.74 -7.50 -6.50
C SER A 97 -1.88 -8.93 -7.01
N VAL A 98 -3.10 -9.44 -7.24
CA VAL A 98 -3.26 -10.81 -7.78
C VAL A 98 -2.76 -10.94 -9.20
N GLY A 99 -2.86 -9.87 -10.00
CA GLY A 99 -2.20 -9.77 -11.30
C GLY A 99 -0.68 -9.92 -11.19
N LEU A 100 -0.06 -9.26 -10.21
CA LEU A 100 1.38 -9.34 -9.98
C LEU A 100 1.81 -10.72 -9.50
N VAL A 101 1.12 -11.30 -8.52
CA VAL A 101 1.41 -12.66 -8.04
C VAL A 101 1.37 -13.66 -9.20
N HIS A 102 0.32 -13.59 -10.03
CA HIS A 102 0.19 -14.47 -11.19
C HIS A 102 1.28 -14.23 -12.25
N ALA A 103 1.58 -12.96 -12.56
CA ALA A 103 2.62 -12.60 -13.52
C ALA A 103 4.03 -12.95 -13.05
N LEU A 104 4.29 -12.90 -11.75
CA LEU A 104 5.56 -13.25 -11.15
C LEU A 104 5.83 -14.75 -11.23
N SER A 105 4.81 -15.58 -11.00
CA SER A 105 4.92 -17.04 -11.15
C SER A 105 4.95 -17.51 -12.62
N LYS A 106 4.11 -16.96 -13.50
CA LYS A 106 3.97 -17.43 -14.90
C LYS A 106 4.85 -16.70 -15.94
N GLY A 107 5.51 -15.61 -15.56
CA GLY A 107 6.54 -14.98 -16.40
C GLY A 107 6.01 -14.19 -17.60
N GLY A 108 5.24 -13.12 -17.37
CA GLY A 108 4.87 -12.22 -18.49
C GLY A 108 3.91 -11.08 -18.16
N GLY A 109 3.94 -10.03 -18.99
CA GLY A 109 3.01 -8.89 -18.89
C GLY A 109 1.57 -9.23 -19.33
N HIS A 110 1.39 -10.19 -20.23
CA HIS A 110 0.05 -10.71 -20.57
C HIS A 110 -0.57 -11.47 -19.40
N SER A 111 0.24 -12.23 -18.67
CA SER A 111 -0.18 -12.96 -17.46
C SER A 111 -0.68 -12.03 -16.37
N PHE A 112 -0.21 -10.77 -16.29
CA PHE A 112 -0.75 -9.80 -15.34
C PHE A 112 -2.25 -9.56 -15.55
N TRP A 113 -2.66 -9.29 -16.78
CA TRP A 113 -4.07 -9.05 -17.13
C TRP A 113 -4.91 -10.32 -17.01
N GLN A 114 -4.36 -11.49 -17.36
CA GLN A 114 -5.03 -12.78 -17.12
C GLN A 114 -5.26 -13.04 -15.63
N GLY A 115 -4.26 -12.73 -14.79
CA GLY A 115 -4.36 -12.84 -13.34
C GLY A 115 -5.46 -11.95 -12.77
N ILE A 116 -5.53 -10.70 -13.23
CA ILE A 116 -6.63 -9.78 -12.89
C ILE A 116 -7.98 -10.40 -13.26
N GLY A 117 -8.18 -10.79 -14.52
CA GLY A 117 -9.48 -11.31 -14.98
C GLY A 117 -9.92 -12.57 -14.24
N LYS A 118 -8.97 -13.45 -13.91
CA LYS A 118 -9.26 -14.76 -13.29
C LYS A 118 -9.48 -14.69 -11.77
N TYR A 119 -8.70 -13.88 -11.05
CA TYR A 119 -8.64 -13.95 -9.59
C TYR A 119 -9.23 -12.73 -8.85
N THR A 120 -9.48 -11.60 -9.52
CA THR A 120 -9.94 -10.37 -8.85
C THR A 120 -11.21 -10.58 -8.03
N GLY A 121 -12.22 -11.28 -8.55
CA GLY A 121 -13.49 -11.48 -7.82
C GLY A 121 -13.28 -12.25 -6.51
N LYS A 122 -12.57 -13.38 -6.56
CA LYS A 122 -12.28 -14.19 -5.36
C LYS A 122 -11.37 -13.43 -4.39
N ALA A 123 -10.38 -12.70 -4.90
CA ALA A 123 -9.47 -11.91 -4.09
C ALA A 123 -10.13 -10.69 -3.44
N PHE A 124 -11.14 -10.10 -4.09
CA PHE A 124 -11.93 -9.02 -3.52
C PHE A 124 -12.73 -9.51 -2.32
N VAL A 125 -13.42 -10.66 -2.46
CA VAL A 125 -14.12 -11.30 -1.35
C VAL A 125 -13.15 -11.66 -0.23
N LEU A 126 -11.98 -12.22 -0.56
CA LEU A 126 -10.92 -12.49 0.43
C LEU A 126 -10.50 -11.21 1.17
N GLY A 127 -10.29 -10.11 0.45
CA GLY A 127 -9.96 -8.81 1.03
C GLY A 127 -11.04 -8.28 1.97
N LEU A 128 -12.32 -8.50 1.65
CA LEU A 128 -13.42 -8.15 2.55
C LEU A 128 -13.38 -8.96 3.85
N LEU A 129 -12.97 -10.23 3.81
CA LEU A 129 -12.79 -11.04 5.02
C LEU A 129 -11.68 -10.48 5.93
N TYR A 130 -10.63 -9.88 5.35
CA TYR A 130 -9.58 -9.21 6.12
C TYR A 130 -10.01 -7.87 6.74
N LEU A 131 -11.18 -7.32 6.39
CA LEU A 131 -11.75 -6.20 7.14
C LEU A 131 -12.14 -6.60 8.56
N VAL A 132 -12.51 -7.87 8.79
CA VAL A 132 -12.87 -8.36 10.13
C VAL A 132 -11.70 -8.24 11.11
N PRO A 133 -10.52 -8.85 10.88
CA PRO A 133 -9.38 -8.65 11.76
C PRO A 133 -8.92 -7.19 11.83
N ALA A 134 -9.11 -6.39 10.77
CA ALA A 134 -8.79 -4.95 10.81
C ALA A 134 -9.71 -4.18 11.77
N VAL A 135 -11.01 -4.44 11.75
CA VAL A 135 -11.97 -3.84 12.70
C VAL A 135 -11.66 -4.31 14.12
N VAL A 136 -11.38 -5.59 14.33
CA VAL A 136 -11.00 -6.13 15.65
C VAL A 136 -9.72 -5.45 16.17
N LEU A 137 -8.71 -5.28 15.32
CA LEU A 137 -7.49 -4.56 15.66
C LEU A 137 -7.79 -3.10 16.06
N LEU A 138 -8.59 -2.38 15.27
CA LEU A 138 -8.95 -1.00 15.57
C LEU A 138 -9.68 -0.87 16.91
N ILE A 139 -10.64 -1.74 17.19
CA ILE A 139 -11.32 -1.79 18.49
C ILE A 139 -10.30 -2.04 19.61
N GLY A 140 -9.41 -3.02 19.43
CA GLY A 140 -8.35 -3.34 20.40
C GLY A 140 -7.42 -2.15 20.68
N ILE A 141 -7.05 -1.39 19.64
CA ILE A 141 -6.21 -0.20 19.76
C ILE A 141 -6.93 0.93 20.48
N ILE A 142 -8.22 1.15 20.19
CA ILE A 142 -9.04 2.16 20.90
C ILE A 142 -9.09 1.82 22.39
N LEU A 143 -9.34 0.56 22.73
CA LEU A 143 -9.36 0.10 24.12
C LEU A 143 -7.99 0.24 24.78
N PHE A 144 -6.91 -0.14 24.08
CA PHE A 144 -5.54 0.01 24.56
C PHE A 144 -5.19 1.47 24.84
N ALA A 145 -5.50 2.38 23.92
CA ALA A 145 -5.27 3.81 24.09
C ALA A 145 -6.09 4.39 25.26
N ALA A 146 -7.34 3.96 25.43
CA ALA A 146 -8.18 4.38 26.55
C ALA A 146 -7.64 3.92 27.90
N ILE A 147 -7.17 2.66 28.00
CA ILE A 147 -6.55 2.11 29.21
C ILE A 147 -5.26 2.87 29.53
N LEU A 148 -4.37 3.05 28.56
CA LEU A 148 -3.12 3.78 28.77
C LEU A 148 -3.36 5.25 29.11
N GLY A 149 -4.35 5.90 28.49
CA GLY A 149 -4.72 7.28 28.84
C GLY A 149 -5.26 7.43 30.26
N GLY A 150 -5.89 6.38 30.81
CA GLY A 150 -6.28 6.33 32.21
C GLY A 150 -5.12 6.09 33.18
N LEU A 151 -4.06 5.40 32.75
CA LEU A 151 -2.88 5.08 33.56
C LEU A 151 -1.81 6.18 33.52
N PHE A 152 -1.57 6.75 32.34
CA PHE A 152 -0.59 7.81 32.08
C PHE A 152 -1.31 9.15 31.97
N THR A 153 -1.54 9.78 33.11
CA THR A 153 -2.23 11.07 33.19
C THR A 153 -1.28 12.25 32.95
N GLY A 154 -1.84 13.39 32.54
CA GLY A 154 -1.10 14.62 32.23
C GLY A 154 -0.58 14.69 30.79
N GLU A 155 0.01 15.84 30.43
CA GLU A 155 0.43 16.15 29.05
C GLU A 155 1.51 15.20 28.53
N VAL A 156 2.49 14.85 29.37
CA VAL A 156 3.56 13.90 29.01
C VAL A 156 2.99 12.50 28.77
N GLY A 157 2.05 12.06 29.61
CA GLY A 157 1.36 10.78 29.42
C GLY A 157 0.56 10.74 28.12
N SER A 158 -0.22 11.79 27.87
CA SER A 158 -0.99 11.95 26.62
C SER A 158 -0.08 11.94 25.39
N PHE A 159 1.08 12.60 25.45
CA PHE A 159 2.07 12.59 24.38
C PHE A 159 2.53 11.17 24.04
N TRP A 160 2.97 10.38 25.03
CA TRP A 160 3.43 9.02 24.78
C TRP A 160 2.32 8.11 24.26
N VAL A 161 1.11 8.23 24.80
CA VAL A 161 -0.03 7.39 24.36
C VAL A 161 -0.43 7.74 22.93
N GLN A 162 -0.73 9.01 22.64
CA GLN A 162 -1.34 9.43 21.39
C GLN A 162 -0.33 9.55 20.23
N PHE A 163 0.90 10.00 20.50
CA PHE A 163 1.88 10.29 19.45
C PHE A 163 2.96 9.21 19.29
N VAL A 164 3.13 8.31 20.28
CA VAL A 164 4.14 7.25 20.20
C VAL A 164 3.49 5.87 20.16
N PHE A 165 2.79 5.44 21.22
CA PHE A 165 2.31 4.07 21.32
C PHE A 165 1.16 3.76 20.36
N THR A 166 0.13 4.61 20.29
CA THR A 166 -1.00 4.36 19.39
C THR A 166 -0.59 4.28 17.91
N PRO A 167 0.20 5.22 17.35
CA PRO A 167 0.67 5.12 15.97
C PRO A 167 1.56 3.91 15.73
N LEU A 168 2.43 3.55 16.68
CA LEU A 168 3.29 2.37 16.58
C LEU A 168 2.47 1.08 16.50
N VAL A 169 1.49 0.91 17.40
CA VAL A 169 0.63 -0.28 17.42
C VAL A 169 -0.26 -0.33 16.17
N LEU A 170 -0.78 0.81 15.70
CA LEU A 170 -1.51 0.89 14.43
C LEU A 170 -0.64 0.41 13.26
N PHE A 171 0.57 0.96 13.14
CA PHE A 171 1.48 0.61 12.06
C PHE A 171 1.85 -0.88 12.06
N LEU A 172 2.26 -1.42 13.22
CA LEU A 172 2.63 -2.83 13.35
C LEU A 172 1.42 -3.75 13.13
N GLY A 173 0.25 -3.40 13.69
CA GLY A 173 -0.96 -4.20 13.55
C GLY A 173 -1.46 -4.27 12.10
N PHE A 174 -1.46 -3.14 11.39
CA PHE A 174 -1.84 -3.13 9.98
C PHE A 174 -0.82 -3.83 9.09
N ALA A 175 0.48 -3.72 9.38
CA ALA A 175 1.51 -4.48 8.66
C ALA A 175 1.31 -5.98 8.83
N PHE A 176 0.91 -6.43 10.03
CA PHE A 176 0.61 -7.83 10.30
C PHE A 176 -0.60 -8.35 9.52
N ILE A 177 -1.66 -7.56 9.45
CA ILE A 177 -2.86 -7.90 8.65
C ILE A 177 -2.56 -7.89 7.16
N ASP A 178 -1.78 -6.91 6.68
CA ASP A 178 -1.35 -6.84 5.28
C ASP A 178 -0.54 -8.09 4.92
N MET A 179 0.37 -8.56 5.79
CA MET A 179 1.06 -9.84 5.62
C MET A 179 0.12 -11.03 5.53
N MET A 180 -0.83 -11.17 6.46
CA MET A 180 -1.80 -12.26 6.40
C MET A 180 -2.59 -12.24 5.08
N HIS A 181 -2.98 -11.05 4.62
CA HIS A 181 -3.71 -10.87 3.38
C HIS A 181 -2.86 -11.20 2.15
N ASP A 182 -1.60 -10.80 2.12
CA ASP A 182 -0.69 -11.03 0.99
C ASP A 182 -0.42 -12.51 0.79
N PHE A 183 -0.11 -13.24 1.87
CA PHE A 183 0.04 -14.69 1.80
C PHE A 183 -1.30 -15.42 1.57
N GLY A 184 -2.41 -14.90 2.07
CA GLY A 184 -3.74 -15.41 1.73
C GLY A 184 -4.03 -15.30 0.22
N ARG A 185 -3.60 -14.21 -0.43
CA ARG A 185 -3.70 -14.07 -1.89
C ARG A 185 -2.80 -15.04 -2.64
N MET A 186 -1.60 -15.34 -2.12
CA MET A 186 -0.71 -16.34 -2.72
C MET A 186 -1.32 -17.74 -2.65
N GLU A 187 -1.95 -18.10 -1.53
CA GLU A 187 -2.68 -19.35 -1.38
C GLU A 187 -3.86 -19.48 -2.37
N LEU A 188 -4.54 -18.36 -2.63
CA LEU A 188 -5.63 -18.30 -3.61
C LEU A 188 -5.13 -18.45 -5.06
N VAL A 189 -4.03 -17.77 -5.40
CA VAL A 189 -3.54 -17.68 -6.79
C VAL A 189 -2.62 -18.85 -7.16
N LEU A 190 -1.64 -19.16 -6.32
CA LEU A 190 -0.62 -20.18 -6.53
C LEU A 190 -1.04 -21.53 -5.95
N GLY A 191 -1.53 -21.53 -4.71
CA GLY A 191 -2.06 -22.73 -4.05
C GLY A 191 -3.43 -23.18 -4.57
N ARG A 192 -4.11 -22.34 -5.37
CA ARG A 192 -5.45 -22.58 -5.96
C ARG A 192 -6.54 -22.95 -4.95
N LYS A 193 -6.38 -22.54 -3.69
CA LYS A 193 -7.31 -22.87 -2.60
C LYS A 193 -8.65 -22.13 -2.72
N GLY A 194 -9.65 -22.61 -2.00
CA GLY A 194 -10.91 -21.89 -1.79
C GLY A 194 -10.69 -20.57 -1.03
N ILE A 195 -11.68 -19.67 -1.06
CA ILE A 195 -11.58 -18.36 -0.38
C ILE A 195 -11.37 -18.53 1.13
N MET A 196 -12.15 -19.41 1.76
CA MET A 196 -12.06 -19.65 3.21
C MET A 196 -10.75 -20.35 3.59
N ASP A 197 -10.31 -21.34 2.81
CA ASP A 197 -9.05 -22.02 3.05
C ASP A 197 -7.85 -21.07 2.90
N SER A 198 -7.92 -20.16 1.91
CA SER A 198 -6.91 -19.11 1.70
C SER A 198 -6.87 -18.12 2.86
N TRP A 199 -8.03 -17.75 3.40
CA TRP A 199 -8.13 -16.87 4.57
C TRP A 199 -7.51 -17.54 5.81
N PHE A 200 -7.89 -18.78 6.12
CA PHE A 200 -7.32 -19.52 7.25
C PHE A 200 -5.83 -19.79 7.08
N ALA A 201 -5.37 -20.09 5.88
CA ALA A 201 -3.95 -20.26 5.59
C ALA A 201 -3.21 -18.93 5.81
N GLY A 202 -3.69 -17.82 5.24
CA GLY A 202 -3.13 -16.48 5.40
C GLY A 202 -3.02 -16.05 6.86
N MET A 203 -4.02 -16.35 7.69
CA MET A 203 -3.99 -16.08 9.14
C MET A 203 -2.89 -16.84 9.90
N LYS A 204 -2.43 -17.98 9.37
CA LYS A 204 -1.40 -18.83 10.02
C LYS A 204 0.02 -18.46 9.60
N TRP A 205 0.21 -17.87 8.42
CA TRP A 205 1.53 -17.52 7.86
C TRP A 205 2.45 -16.73 8.81
N PRO A 206 1.98 -15.70 9.55
CA PRO A 206 2.83 -14.99 10.50
C PRO A 206 3.43 -15.87 11.59
N LEU A 207 2.74 -16.95 11.97
CA LEU A 207 3.17 -17.88 13.01
C LEU A 207 3.97 -19.05 12.44
N GLN A 208 3.81 -19.34 11.15
CA GLN A 208 4.44 -20.49 10.48
C GLN A 208 5.82 -20.14 9.91
N SER A 209 6.01 -18.90 9.42
CA SER A 209 7.21 -18.53 8.69
C SER A 209 7.97 -17.37 9.35
N GLY A 210 9.15 -17.67 9.88
CA GLY A 210 10.12 -16.65 10.28
C GLY A 210 10.65 -15.84 9.08
N ALA A 211 10.71 -16.43 7.90
CA ALA A 211 11.17 -15.76 6.68
C ALA A 211 10.18 -14.71 6.20
N ALA A 212 8.87 -15.00 6.21
CA ALA A 212 7.81 -14.05 5.88
C ALA A 212 7.88 -12.80 6.76
N ASN A 213 7.98 -13.01 8.08
CA ASN A 213 8.18 -11.92 9.05
C ASN A 213 9.46 -11.11 8.73
N SER A 214 10.55 -11.79 8.41
CA SER A 214 11.82 -11.13 8.13
C SER A 214 11.79 -10.27 6.86
N VAL A 215 11.05 -10.69 5.82
CA VAL A 215 10.87 -9.92 4.57
C VAL A 215 10.03 -8.68 4.83
N TYR A 216 8.91 -8.82 5.54
CA TYR A 216 8.06 -7.69 5.93
C TYR A 216 8.83 -6.65 6.76
N ILE A 217 9.51 -7.09 7.83
CA ILE A 217 10.32 -6.21 8.67
C ILE A 217 11.40 -5.52 7.84
N SER A 218 12.08 -6.24 6.94
CA SER A 218 13.14 -5.65 6.12
C SER A 218 12.62 -4.54 5.22
N TRP A 219 11.48 -4.74 4.56
CA TRP A 219 10.89 -3.69 3.74
C TRP A 219 10.31 -2.55 4.56
N MET A 220 9.77 -2.80 5.75
CA MET A 220 9.37 -1.74 6.69
C MET A 220 10.57 -0.89 7.09
N MET A 221 11.73 -1.50 7.35
CA MET A 221 12.98 -0.78 7.63
C MET A 221 13.45 0.05 6.43
N ILE A 222 13.36 -0.49 5.22
CA ILE A 222 13.65 0.28 3.99
C ILE A 222 12.70 1.48 3.90
N GLY A 223 11.41 1.27 4.11
CA GLY A 223 10.40 2.35 4.12
C GLY A 223 10.70 3.42 5.17
N LEU A 224 11.09 3.02 6.38
CA LEU A 224 11.48 3.94 7.45
C LEU A 224 12.73 4.75 7.08
N VAL A 225 13.76 4.12 6.52
CA VAL A 225 14.98 4.80 6.07
C VAL A 225 14.67 5.81 4.97
N VAL A 226 13.83 5.44 4.01
CA VAL A 226 13.38 6.36 2.94
C VAL A 226 12.61 7.55 3.52
N LEU A 227 11.71 7.31 4.47
CA LEU A 227 10.93 8.36 5.12
C LEU A 227 11.84 9.32 5.90
N LEU A 228 12.82 8.81 6.65
CA LEU A 228 13.82 9.64 7.35
C LEU A 228 14.72 10.42 6.40
N PHE A 229 15.11 9.83 5.27
CA PHE A 229 15.91 10.50 4.25
C PHE A 229 15.16 11.71 3.65
N THR A 230 13.83 11.60 3.51
CA THR A 230 12.98 12.66 2.95
C THR A 230 13.00 13.93 3.80
N PHE A 231 13.18 13.82 5.13
CA PHE A 231 13.32 14.98 6.02
C PHE A 231 14.67 15.70 5.92
N GLY A 232 15.71 15.03 5.38
CA GLY A 232 17.05 15.59 5.23
C GLY A 232 17.32 16.22 3.86
N VAL A 233 16.40 16.08 2.91
CA VAL A 233 16.55 16.62 1.55
C VAL A 233 15.70 17.87 1.43
N ASP A 234 16.36 19.02 1.49
CA ASP A 234 15.74 20.30 1.14
C ASP A 234 15.67 20.38 -0.38
N PHE A 235 14.50 20.07 -0.95
CA PHE A 235 14.27 20.15 -2.38
C PHE A 235 14.09 21.63 -2.78
N GLY A 236 15.21 22.36 -2.88
CA GLY A 236 15.28 23.64 -3.57
C GLY A 236 15.07 23.42 -5.07
N MET A 237 13.85 23.13 -5.50
CA MET A 237 13.55 22.82 -6.90
C MET A 237 13.14 24.09 -7.66
N GLY A 238 14.12 24.68 -8.34
CA GLY A 238 13.87 25.62 -9.42
C GLY A 238 13.19 24.92 -10.60
N GLY A 239 11.99 25.40 -10.96
CA GLY A 239 11.24 25.02 -12.17
C GLY A 239 10.25 23.88 -11.97
N ILE A 240 8.96 24.16 -12.22
CA ILE A 240 7.83 23.21 -12.23
C ILE A 240 8.14 21.95 -13.05
N PHE A 241 8.91 22.08 -14.13
CA PHE A 241 9.31 20.95 -14.98
C PHE A 241 10.26 19.97 -14.28
N LEU A 242 11.24 20.46 -13.51
CA LEU A 242 12.16 19.59 -12.76
C LEU A 242 11.41 18.83 -11.66
N ALA A 243 10.52 19.51 -10.94
CA ALA A 243 9.63 18.89 -9.96
C ALA A 243 8.75 17.80 -10.59
N PHE A 244 8.18 18.07 -11.77
CA PHE A 244 7.41 17.07 -12.51
C PHE A 244 8.25 15.85 -12.90
N VAL A 245 9.46 16.04 -13.45
CA VAL A 245 10.34 14.92 -13.81
C VAL A 245 10.72 14.09 -12.58
N MET A 246 11.08 14.74 -11.48
CA MET A 246 11.40 14.06 -10.21
C MET A 246 10.19 13.29 -9.68
N GLN A 247 8.99 13.85 -9.77
CA GLN A 247 7.75 13.17 -9.41
C GLN A 247 7.52 11.92 -10.27
N GLN A 248 7.70 11.98 -11.60
CA GLN A 248 7.52 10.81 -12.46
C GLN A 248 8.54 9.70 -12.16
N LEU A 249 9.81 10.06 -11.91
CA LEU A 249 10.83 9.11 -11.49
C LEU A 249 10.47 8.44 -10.16
N PHE A 250 9.95 9.21 -9.21
CA PHE A 250 9.50 8.67 -7.92
C PHE A 250 8.31 7.72 -8.08
N LEU A 251 7.33 8.06 -8.91
CA LEU A 251 6.18 7.18 -9.20
C LEU A 251 6.62 5.88 -9.89
N PHE A 252 7.58 5.94 -10.80
CA PHE A 252 8.14 4.74 -11.42
C PHE A 252 8.96 3.90 -10.44
N ALA A 253 9.79 4.53 -9.61
CA ALA A 253 10.54 3.86 -8.55
C ALA A 253 9.60 3.16 -7.56
N ARG A 254 8.48 3.80 -7.19
CA ARG A 254 7.43 3.19 -6.37
C ARG A 254 6.86 1.93 -7.02
N ALA A 255 6.58 1.96 -8.33
CA ALA A 255 6.11 0.77 -9.05
C ALA A 255 7.15 -0.36 -9.03
N MET A 256 8.44 -0.05 -9.20
CA MET A 256 9.53 -1.01 -9.07
C MET A 256 9.63 -1.61 -7.66
N VAL A 257 9.44 -0.79 -6.61
CA VAL A 257 9.39 -1.25 -5.22
C VAL A 257 8.21 -2.19 -5.01
N THR A 258 7.02 -1.88 -5.53
CA THR A 258 5.85 -2.77 -5.44
C THR A 258 6.10 -4.12 -6.11
N VAL A 259 6.71 -4.15 -7.30
CA VAL A 259 7.07 -5.41 -7.98
C VAL A 259 8.11 -6.17 -7.15
N SER A 260 9.08 -5.47 -6.56
CA SER A 260 10.14 -6.09 -5.75
C SER A 260 9.60 -6.67 -4.45
N TRP A 261 8.67 -5.96 -3.80
CA TRP A 261 7.96 -6.39 -2.61
C TRP A 261 7.21 -7.69 -2.87
N ILE A 262 6.29 -7.69 -3.83
CA ILE A 262 5.47 -8.88 -4.14
C ILE A 262 6.36 -10.01 -4.67
N GLY A 263 7.41 -9.68 -5.43
CA GLY A 263 8.41 -10.64 -5.87
C GLY A 263 9.09 -11.35 -4.71
N SER A 264 9.51 -10.61 -3.67
CA SER A 264 10.16 -11.21 -2.49
C SER A 264 9.23 -12.15 -1.72
N GLU A 265 7.94 -11.83 -1.63
CA GLU A 265 6.96 -12.68 -0.95
C GLU A 265 6.62 -13.93 -1.76
N VAL A 266 6.48 -13.82 -3.08
CA VAL A 266 6.28 -14.98 -3.96
C VAL A 266 7.44 -15.97 -3.81
N TYR A 267 8.67 -15.48 -3.70
CA TYR A 267 9.83 -16.36 -3.44
C TYR A 267 9.79 -17.03 -2.08
N VAL A 268 9.34 -16.33 -1.01
CA VAL A 268 9.17 -16.95 0.31
C VAL A 268 8.07 -18.01 0.25
N TYR A 269 6.95 -17.70 -0.39
CA TYR A 269 5.85 -18.63 -0.56
C TYR A 269 6.29 -19.88 -1.33
N GLU A 270 6.96 -19.74 -2.47
CA GLU A 270 7.44 -20.89 -3.25
C GLU A 270 8.49 -21.73 -2.50
N ALA A 271 9.27 -21.13 -1.61
CA ALA A 271 10.29 -21.83 -0.82
C ALA A 271 9.71 -22.61 0.37
N GLU A 272 8.61 -22.13 0.96
CA GLU A 272 8.11 -22.63 2.25
C GLU A 272 6.68 -23.18 2.18
N ALA A 273 5.92 -22.90 1.13
CA ALA A 273 4.57 -23.42 1.00
C ALA A 273 4.61 -24.95 0.82
N PRO A 274 3.72 -25.68 1.52
CA PRO A 274 3.56 -27.12 1.30
C PRO A 274 3.18 -27.37 -0.16
N VAL A 275 3.88 -28.31 -0.81
CA VAL A 275 3.64 -28.71 -2.20
C VAL A 275 2.13 -28.92 -2.41
N PRO A 276 1.52 -28.31 -3.45
CA PRO A 276 0.12 -28.57 -3.73
C PRO A 276 -0.04 -30.06 -3.99
N VAL A 277 -0.94 -30.72 -3.24
CA VAL A 277 -1.41 -32.05 -3.59
C VAL A 277 -2.02 -31.90 -4.98
N SER A 278 -1.34 -32.43 -5.99
CA SER A 278 -1.83 -32.42 -7.36
C SER A 278 -3.15 -33.18 -7.40
N GLU A 279 -4.27 -32.48 -7.55
CA GLU A 279 -5.48 -33.05 -8.15
C GLU A 279 -5.21 -33.26 -9.64
N ASP A 280 -4.31 -34.19 -9.97
CA ASP A 280 -4.06 -34.69 -11.32
C ASP A 280 -3.58 -36.15 -11.18
N GLU A 281 -4.35 -36.99 -10.47
CA GLU A 281 -4.20 -38.45 -10.53
C GLU A 281 -5.49 -39.15 -10.06
N ASP A 282 -6.65 -38.77 -10.62
CA ASP A 282 -7.84 -39.64 -10.53
C ASP A 282 -8.85 -39.37 -11.67
N THR A 283 -8.43 -39.66 -12.90
CA THR A 283 -9.35 -40.14 -13.95
C THR A 283 -8.60 -41.13 -14.84
N THR A 284 -8.32 -42.30 -14.29
CA THR A 284 -8.10 -43.51 -15.10
C THR A 284 -9.23 -44.47 -14.77
N TYR A 285 -10.18 -44.63 -15.69
CA TYR A 285 -10.78 -45.86 -16.21
C TYR A 285 -12.04 -45.51 -17.02
#